data_AF-A0ABD1Q2S9-F1
#
_entry.id   AF-A0ABD1Q2S9-F1
#
_cell.length_a   1.000
_cell.length_b   1.000
_cell.length_c   1.000
_cell.angle_alpha   90.00
_cell.angle_beta   90.00
_cell.angle_gamma   90.00
#
_symmetry.space_group_name_H-M   'P 1'
#
loop_
_entity.id
_entity.type
_entity.pdbx_description
1 polymer ?
#
loop_
_entity_poly.entity_id
_entity_poly.type
_entity_poly.pdbx_seq_one_letter_code
_entity_poly.pdbx_strand_id
1 'polypeptide(L)'
;MPSGTLKPLAIELTRPPIDGKHQWKEVFRPSWEASDLWLGRLAKAHILAHDSGYHQLVSHWLRTHCCVEPYVIATNRHLSAMHPIHRLLHPHLRYTMEINALARKLLINADGTIEKSFFPHKYSVEISSIVYDKL
;
A
#
# COMPACT_ATOMS: atom_id res chain seq x y z
N MET A 1 10.34 -30.13 17.46
CA MET A 1 9.64 -28.83 17.51
C MET A 1 9.36 -28.39 16.08
N PRO A 2 8.16 -27.89 15.74
CA PRO A 2 7.93 -27.22 14.45
C PRO A 2 8.92 -26.05 14.28
N SER A 3 9.39 -25.80 13.06
CA SER A 3 10.47 -24.82 12.80
C SER A 3 10.08 -23.34 12.99
N GLY A 4 8.86 -23.03 13.43
CA GLY A 4 8.34 -21.66 13.57
C GLY A 4 8.17 -20.89 12.24
N THR A 5 8.43 -21.53 11.09
CA THR A 5 8.42 -20.88 9.77
C THR A 5 7.03 -20.89 9.16
N LEU A 6 6.55 -19.73 8.69
CA LEU A 6 5.35 -19.65 7.86
C LEU A 6 5.64 -20.23 6.47
N LYS A 7 4.78 -21.14 6.00
CA LYS A 7 4.89 -21.77 4.68
C LYS A 7 3.59 -21.54 3.90
N PRO A 8 3.64 -20.97 2.68
CA PRO A 8 2.45 -20.82 1.86
C PRO A 8 1.95 -22.21 1.42
N LEU A 9 0.68 -22.50 1.71
CA LEU A 9 0.05 -23.79 1.36
C LEU A 9 -0.69 -23.75 0.02
N ALA A 10 -1.21 -22.58 -0.35
CA ALA A 10 -1.89 -22.36 -1.62
C ALA A 10 -1.95 -20.86 -1.94
N ILE A 11 -2.17 -20.54 -3.21
CA ILE A 11 -2.45 -19.20 -3.73
C ILE A 11 -3.67 -19.31 -4.62
N GLU A 12 -4.72 -18.55 -4.31
CA GLU A 12 -5.85 -18.39 -5.22
C GLU A 12 -5.67 -17.10 -6.02
N LEU A 13 -5.74 -17.19 -7.35
CA LEU A 13 -5.88 -16.03 -8.21
C LEU A 13 -7.30 -15.98 -8.72
N THR A 14 -7.96 -14.83 -8.54
CA THR A 14 -9.35 -14.60 -8.96
C THR A 14 -9.42 -13.37 -9.84
N ARG A 15 -10.02 -13.52 -11.02
CA ARG A 15 -10.32 -12.44 -11.95
C ARG A 15 -11.83 -12.24 -12.01
N PRO A 16 -12.35 -11.01 -11.82
CA PRO A 16 -13.78 -10.75 -11.94
C PRO A 16 -14.29 -11.01 -13.37
N PRO A 17 -15.62 -11.11 -13.58
CA PRO A 17 -16.18 -11.13 -14.92
C PRO A 17 -15.75 -9.88 -15.70
N ILE A 18 -15.17 -10.08 -16.87
CA ILE A 18 -14.66 -9.00 -17.74
C ILE A 18 -14.77 -9.43 -19.20
N ASP A 19 -15.13 -8.49 -20.08
CA ASP A 19 -15.25 -8.70 -21.53
C ASP A 19 -16.14 -9.90 -21.92
N GLY A 20 -17.28 -10.05 -21.23
CA GLY A 20 -18.23 -11.16 -21.45
C GLY A 20 -17.75 -12.53 -20.96
N LYS A 21 -16.55 -12.63 -20.38
CA LYS A 21 -16.05 -13.86 -19.76
C LYS A 21 -16.54 -13.96 -18.33
N HIS A 22 -16.92 -15.17 -17.93
CA HIS A 22 -17.23 -15.47 -16.53
C HIS A 22 -16.02 -15.24 -15.62
N GLN A 23 -16.29 -15.15 -14.32
CA GLN A 23 -15.25 -15.12 -13.30
C GLN A 23 -14.32 -16.33 -13.50
N TRP A 24 -13.02 -16.06 -13.48
CA TRP A 24 -12.02 -17.11 -13.48
C TRP A 24 -11.37 -17.17 -12.10
N LYS A 25 -11.15 -18.38 -11.61
CA LYS A 25 -10.46 -18.63 -10.35
C LYS A 25 -9.62 -19.90 -10.49
N GLU A 26 -8.40 -19.85 -9.96
CA GLU A 26 -7.53 -21.02 -9.94
C GLU A 26 -6.67 -21.03 -8.67
N VAL A 27 -6.46 -22.22 -8.11
CA VAL A 27 -5.70 -22.43 -6.89
C VAL A 27 -4.38 -23.12 -7.22
N PHE A 28 -3.29 -22.41 -7.01
CA PHE A 28 -1.93 -22.90 -7.17
C PHE A 28 -1.42 -23.46 -5.84
N ARG A 29 -0.96 -24.71 -5.86
CA ARG A 29 -0.36 -25.38 -4.68
C ARG A 29 1.13 -25.61 -4.91
N PRO A 30 1.95 -25.69 -3.84
CA PRO A 30 3.33 -26.13 -3.97
C PRO A 30 3.42 -27.47 -4.71
N SER A 31 4.21 -27.51 -5.78
CA SER A 31 4.44 -28.69 -6.61
C SER A 31 5.92 -28.78 -6.98
N TRP A 32 6.38 -30.01 -7.23
CA TRP A 32 7.74 -30.30 -7.69
C TRP A 32 7.82 -30.53 -9.19
N GLU A 33 6.67 -30.65 -9.86
CA GLU A 33 6.59 -30.71 -11.32
C GLU A 33 7.00 -29.38 -11.94
N ALA A 34 7.83 -29.41 -12.98
CA ALA A 34 8.48 -28.22 -13.52
C ALA A 34 7.47 -27.14 -13.95
N SER A 35 6.41 -27.53 -14.67
CA SER A 35 5.36 -26.61 -15.14
C SER A 35 4.63 -25.95 -13.96
N ASP A 36 4.18 -26.74 -12.98
CA ASP A 36 3.46 -26.23 -11.82
C ASP A 36 4.34 -25.36 -10.92
N LEU A 37 5.63 -25.66 -10.83
CA LEU A 37 6.59 -24.86 -10.08
C LEU A 37 6.74 -23.46 -10.70
N TRP A 38 6.79 -23.36 -12.03
CA TRP A 38 6.80 -22.06 -12.72
C TRP A 38 5.47 -21.33 -12.61
N LEU A 39 4.33 -22.02 -12.74
CA LEU A 39 3.01 -21.44 -12.51
C LEU A 39 2.86 -20.91 -11.07
N GLY A 40 3.33 -21.65 -10.08
CA GLY A 40 3.36 -21.23 -8.69
C GLY A 40 4.27 -20.03 -8.44
N ARG A 41 5.38 -19.89 -9.18
CA ARG A 41 6.23 -18.68 -9.14
C ARG A 41 5.51 -17.47 -9.72
N LEU A 42 4.78 -17.63 -10.82
CA LEU A 42 3.96 -16.56 -11.40
C LEU A 42 2.82 -16.16 -10.45
N ALA A 43 2.17 -17.13 -9.82
CA ALA A 43 1.12 -16.86 -8.83
C ALA A 43 1.64 -16.05 -7.63
N LYS A 44 2.85 -16.37 -7.14
CA LYS A 44 3.53 -15.57 -6.12
C LYS A 44 3.84 -14.16 -6.60
N ALA A 45 4.31 -14.00 -7.84
CA ALA A 45 4.61 -12.68 -8.41
C ALA A 45 3.35 -11.80 -8.48
N HIS A 46 2.19 -12.36 -8.85
CA HIS A 46 0.91 -11.65 -8.83
C HIS A 46 0.53 -11.15 -7.44
N ILE A 47 0.62 -12.00 -6.41
CA ILE A 47 0.37 -11.58 -5.03
C ILE A 47 1.34 -10.47 -4.62
N LEU A 48 2.63 -10.61 -4.92
CA LEU A 48 3.63 -9.62 -4.53
C LEU A 48 3.41 -8.28 -5.23
N ALA A 49 2.91 -8.26 -6.47
CA ALA A 49 2.52 -7.03 -7.15
C ALA A 49 1.34 -6.33 -6.44
N HIS A 50 0.33 -7.10 -6.01
CA HIS A 50 -0.80 -6.58 -5.24
C HIS A 50 -0.36 -6.07 -3.86
N ASP A 51 0.42 -6.88 -3.13
CA ASP A 51 0.94 -6.55 -1.81
C ASP A 51 1.83 -5.31 -1.86
N SER A 52 2.67 -5.16 -2.89
CA SER A 52 3.49 -3.96 -3.08
C SER A 52 2.64 -2.71 -3.29
N GLY A 53 1.57 -2.81 -4.09
CA GLY A 53 0.62 -1.71 -4.28
C GLY A 53 -0.10 -1.34 -2.98
N TYR A 54 -0.59 -2.33 -2.25
CA TYR A 54 -1.24 -2.12 -0.95
C TYR A 54 -0.26 -1.54 0.09
N HIS A 55 0.94 -2.08 0.17
CA HIS A 55 2.00 -1.59 1.04
C HIS A 55 2.29 -0.12 0.78
N GLN A 56 2.55 0.27 -0.48
CA GLN A 56 2.92 1.64 -0.81
C GLN A 56 1.76 2.62 -0.66
N LEU A 57 0.56 2.26 -1.11
CA LEU A 57 -0.59 3.18 -1.15
C LEU A 57 -1.33 3.26 0.18
N VAL A 58 -1.37 2.16 0.94
CA VAL A 58 -2.17 2.06 2.17
C VAL A 58 -1.28 2.04 3.40
N SER A 59 -0.44 1.01 3.54
CA SER A 59 0.35 0.83 4.77
C SER A 59 1.37 1.96 4.96
N HIS A 60 1.96 2.44 3.87
CA HIS A 60 2.94 3.50 3.85
C HIS A 60 2.28 4.86 3.62
N TRP A 61 1.83 5.17 2.41
CA TRP A 61 1.31 6.50 2.09
C TRP A 61 0.11 6.92 2.95
N LEU A 62 -0.99 6.16 2.95
CA LEU A 62 -2.18 6.56 3.70
C LEU A 62 -1.93 6.57 5.22
N ARG A 63 -1.53 5.42 5.78
CA ARG A 63 -1.52 5.20 7.24
C ARG A 63 -0.38 5.91 7.97
N THR A 64 0.68 6.34 7.28
CA THR A 64 1.74 7.16 7.88
C THR A 64 1.70 8.58 7.32
N HIS A 65 1.95 8.79 6.03
CA HIS A 65 2.09 10.14 5.47
C HIS A 65 0.79 10.96 5.58
N CYS A 66 -0.31 10.46 5.02
CA CYS A 66 -1.57 11.21 5.00
C CYS A 66 -2.18 11.35 6.39
N CYS A 67 -2.18 10.28 7.19
CA CYS A 67 -2.77 10.32 8.53
C CYS A 67 -1.99 11.23 9.48
N VAL A 68 -0.66 11.38 9.33
CA VAL A 68 0.14 12.21 10.25
C VAL A 68 0.03 13.70 9.95
N GLU A 69 -0.07 14.10 8.68
CA GLU A 69 -0.06 15.52 8.27
C GLU A 69 -1.13 16.40 8.96
N PRO A 70 -2.40 15.96 9.14
CA PRO A 70 -3.40 16.71 9.91
C PRO A 70 -2.99 17.00 11.35
N TYR A 71 -2.29 16.06 12.02
CA TYR A 71 -1.79 16.29 13.38
C TYR A 71 -0.67 17.33 13.39
N VAL A 72 0.17 17.38 12.34
CA VAL A 72 1.18 18.45 12.19
C VAL A 72 0.50 19.81 12.13
N ILE A 73 -0.52 19.94 11.28
CA ILE A 73 -1.27 21.18 11.08
C ILE A 73 -1.98 21.59 12.38
N ALA A 74 -2.71 20.67 13.01
CA ALA A 74 -3.46 20.96 14.23
C ALA A 74 -2.54 21.35 15.40
N THR A 75 -1.43 20.63 15.58
CA THR A 75 -0.43 20.93 16.63
C THR A 75 0.11 22.35 16.51
N ASN A 76 0.48 22.77 15.29
CA ASN A 76 1.03 24.11 15.06
C ASN A 76 -0.03 25.22 15.13
N ARG A 77 -1.29 24.92 14.79
CA ARG A 77 -2.38 25.92 14.80
C ARG A 77 -3.00 26.14 16.17
N HIS A 78 -2.99 25.12 17.03
CA HIS A 78 -3.78 25.12 18.26
C HIS A 78 -2.96 24.96 19.54
N LEU A 79 -1.69 24.56 19.46
CA LEU A 79 -0.82 24.44 20.64
C LEU A 79 0.37 25.41 20.51
N SER A 80 0.48 26.34 21.47
CA SER A 80 1.64 27.22 21.60
C SER A 80 2.94 26.43 21.65
N ALA A 81 4.03 26.97 21.13
CA ALA A 81 5.36 26.35 21.20
C ALA A 81 5.81 26.04 22.65
N MET A 82 5.27 26.76 23.65
CA MET A 82 5.52 26.48 25.07
C MET A 82 4.66 25.35 25.65
N HIS A 83 3.59 24.95 24.96
CA HIS A 83 2.66 23.94 25.45
C HIS A 83 3.40 22.58 25.58
N PRO A 84 3.27 21.85 26.71
CA PRO A 84 4.03 20.62 26.93
C PRO A 84 3.75 19.55 25.85
N ILE A 85 2.50 19.44 25.39
CA ILE A 85 2.13 18.51 24.30
C ILE A 85 2.71 18.95 22.96
N HIS A 86 2.84 20.25 22.68
CA HIS A 86 3.53 20.71 21.48
C HIS A 86 4.99 20.25 21.52
N ARG A 87 5.69 20.47 22.63
CA ARG A 87 7.09 20.07 22.81
C ARG A 87 7.28 18.55 22.71
N LEU A 88 6.33 17.76 23.21
CA LEU A 88 6.34 16.31 23.09
C LEU A 88 6.19 15.85 21.64
N LEU A 89 5.23 16.41 20.89
CA LEU A 89 4.92 15.98 19.53
C LEU A 89 5.90 16.51 18.48
N HIS A 90 6.42 17.73 18.66
CA HIS A 90 7.20 18.44 17.64
C HIS A 90 8.36 17.61 17.03
N PRO A 91 9.17 16.85 17.80
CA PRO A 91 10.23 16.01 17.22
C PRO A 91 9.72 14.92 16.28
N HIS A 92 8.52 14.39 16.51
CA HIS A 92 7.92 13.29 15.74
C HIS A 92 7.22 13.76 14.46
N LEU A 93 6.99 15.07 14.33
CA LEU A 93 6.30 15.70 13.20
C LEU A 93 7.28 16.31 12.19
N ARG A 94 8.58 16.21 12.48
CA ARG A 94 9.66 16.83 11.70
C ARG A 94 9.65 16.31 10.26
N TYR A 95 9.71 17.24 9.31
CA TYR A 95 9.77 17.00 7.86
C TYR A 95 8.55 16.33 7.21
N THR A 96 7.53 15.91 7.97
CA THR A 96 6.33 15.26 7.39
C THR A 96 5.64 16.12 6.34
N MET A 97 5.40 17.41 6.61
CA MET A 97 4.76 18.30 5.63
C MET A 97 5.62 18.52 4.38
N GLU A 98 6.94 18.62 4.52
CA GLU A 98 7.86 18.83 3.42
C GLU A 98 7.90 17.62 2.49
N ILE A 99 8.08 16.42 3.04
CA ILE A 99 8.10 15.20 2.23
C ILE A 99 6.73 14.93 1.59
N ASN A 100 5.62 15.22 2.28
CA ASN A 100 4.28 15.07 1.70
C ASN A 100 4.04 16.07 0.57
N ALA A 101 4.52 17.31 0.68
CA ALA A 101 4.43 18.28 -0.40
C ALA A 101 5.23 17.84 -1.64
N LEU A 102 6.43 17.29 -1.45
CA LEU A 102 7.23 16.71 -2.53
C LEU A 102 6.54 15.49 -3.13
N ALA A 103 5.95 14.62 -2.31
CA ALA A 103 5.20 13.47 -2.78
C ALA A 103 4.00 13.86 -3.64
N ARG A 104 3.23 14.88 -3.22
CA ARG A 104 2.13 15.44 -4.03
C ARG A 104 2.60 16.01 -5.37
N LYS A 105 3.84 16.48 -5.47
CA LYS A 105 4.38 17.12 -6.69
C LYS A 105 5.03 16.13 -7.65
N LEU A 106 5.69 15.09 -7.14
CA LEU A 106 6.60 14.23 -7.91
C LEU A 106 6.29 12.72 -7.83
N LEU A 107 5.60 12.28 -6.78
CA LEU A 107 5.41 10.86 -6.47
C LEU A 107 4.00 10.38 -6.83
N ILE A 108 2.99 11.00 -6.24
CA ILE A 108 1.57 10.58 -6.32
C ILE A 108 0.72 11.48 -7.25
N ASN A 109 1.34 12.42 -7.96
CA ASN A 109 0.66 13.21 -8.99
C ASN A 109 0.30 12.35 -10.20
N ALA A 110 -0.61 12.85 -11.03
CA ALA A 110 -0.89 12.28 -12.35
C ALA A 110 0.40 12.14 -13.15
N ASP A 111 0.60 10.97 -13.79
CA ASP A 111 1.84 10.60 -14.48
C ASP A 111 3.11 10.67 -13.58
N GLY A 112 2.93 10.64 -12.26
CA GLY A 112 4.01 10.56 -11.29
C GLY A 112 4.61 9.16 -11.21
N THR A 113 5.63 9.02 -10.35
CA THR A 113 6.36 7.75 -10.20
C THR A 113 5.45 6.58 -9.80
N ILE A 114 4.45 6.82 -8.92
CA ILE A 114 3.52 5.78 -8.47
C ILE A 114 2.64 5.30 -9.62
N GLU A 115 1.99 6.20 -10.35
CA GLU A 115 1.11 5.81 -11.46
C GLU A 115 1.86 5.11 -12.60
N LYS A 116 3.14 5.45 -12.81
CA LYS A 116 3.98 4.83 -13.83
C LYS A 116 4.53 3.46 -13.43
N SER A 117 4.73 3.22 -12.13
CA SER A 117 5.46 2.03 -11.65
C SER A 117 4.58 0.96 -11.01
N PHE A 118 3.37 1.31 -10.56
CA PHE A 118 2.47 0.40 -9.86
C PHE A 118 1.25 0.04 -10.72
N PHE A 119 0.76 -1.19 -10.54
CA PHE A 119 -0.33 -1.75 -11.34
C PHE A 119 -1.65 -0.93 -11.36
N PRO A 120 -2.04 -0.16 -10.31
CA PRO A 120 -3.30 0.58 -10.36
C PRO A 120 -3.26 1.80 -11.28
N HIS A 121 -2.07 2.23 -11.72
CA HIS A 121 -1.89 3.39 -12.57
C HIS A 121 -2.62 4.63 -12.02
N LYS A 122 -3.42 5.31 -12.85
CA LYS A 122 -4.24 6.47 -12.48
C LYS A 122 -5.24 6.24 -11.34
N TYR A 123 -5.53 4.98 -10.99
CA TYR A 123 -6.42 4.63 -9.87
C TYR A 123 -5.67 4.47 -8.54
N SER A 124 -4.35 4.70 -8.51
CA SER A 124 -3.51 4.45 -7.32
C SER A 124 -3.97 5.24 -6.09
N VAL A 125 -4.14 6.56 -6.19
CA VAL A 125 -4.54 7.39 -5.05
C VAL A 125 -6.01 7.14 -4.66
N GLU A 126 -6.85 6.78 -5.63
CA GLU A 126 -8.26 6.43 -5.39
C GLU A 126 -8.39 5.21 -4.47
N ILE A 127 -7.54 4.19 -4.65
CA ILE A 127 -7.49 3.02 -3.75
C ILE A 127 -7.27 3.45 -2.30
N SER A 128 -6.33 4.37 -2.04
CA SER A 128 -6.09 4.89 -0.69
C SER A 128 -7.34 5.57 -0.12
N SER A 129 -8.07 6.35 -0.95
CA SER A 129 -9.31 7.01 -0.53
C SER A 129 -10.41 6.00 -0.17
N ILE A 130 -10.62 4.98 -1.00
CA ILE A 130 -11.62 3.92 -0.76
C ILE A 130 -11.29 3.14 0.52
N VAL A 131 -10.01 2.89 0.78
CA VAL A 131 -9.60 2.21 2.01
C VAL A 131 -9.78 3.12 3.23
N TYR A 132 -9.53 4.42 3.10
CA TYR A 132 -9.73 5.39 4.18
C TYR A 132 -11.19 5.46 4.64
N ASP A 133 -12.15 5.39 3.71
CA ASP A 133 -13.60 5.38 4.00
C ASP A 133 -14.06 4.15 4.80
N LYS A 134 -13.23 3.12 4.90
CA LYS A 134 -13.52 1.87 5.63
C LYS A 134 -12.82 1.78 6.99
N LEU A 135 -12.04 2.79 7.38
CA LEU A 135 -11.42 2.88 8.70
C LEU A 135 -12.41 3.45 9.72
#